data_AF-A0A7Y9ICN9-F1
#
_entry.id   AF-A0A7Y9ICN9-F1
#
_cell.length_a   1.000
_cell.length_b   1.000
_cell.length_c   1.000
_cell.angle_alpha   90.00
_cell.angle_beta   90.00
_cell.angle_gamma   90.00
#
_symmetry.space_group_name_H-M   'P 1'
#
loop_
_entity.id
_entity.type
_entity.pdbx_description
1 polymer ?
#
loop_
_entity_poly.entity_id
_entity_poly.type
_entity_poly.pdbx_seq_one_letter_code
_entity_poly.pdbx_strand_id
1 'polypeptide(L)'
;MLINFVDPAMEGKAEWVPPGRLKVPWDQAESFHAREARWNAVLAESPHDNDLPEVVAANTVFEQVVDYEVADIDWRESYLRIDDLDRLCGLSGLPRNLFTSDPLGFQAGGTLIVTWQIALKTAQALAKRHAGPLLEHVEQEERDYLRESIHGSYHHGRGGRTMISPEIIREVDQKYRPARNLVREWCGVEAVSRWEELAALRAEIRRVGDIAEEAIQRLGKLGHADDAEDLAAKLGQTLGTLRTRD
;
A
#
# COMPACT_ATOMS: atom_id res chain seq x y z
N MET A 1 1.70 -30.01 -36.97
CA MET A 1 2.32 -31.19 -36.32
C MET A 1 1.22 -32.21 -36.15
N LEU A 2 1.46 -33.48 -36.50
CA LEU A 2 0.47 -34.54 -36.27
C LEU A 2 0.54 -34.92 -34.79
N ILE A 3 -0.57 -34.81 -34.07
CA ILE A 3 -0.68 -35.26 -32.67
C ILE A 3 -1.58 -36.49 -32.61
N ASN A 4 -1.22 -37.46 -31.78
CA ASN A 4 -2.03 -38.63 -31.51
C ASN A 4 -2.73 -38.44 -30.16
N PHE A 5 -4.05 -38.62 -30.13
CA PHE A 5 -4.80 -38.57 -28.89
C PHE A 5 -4.52 -39.83 -28.07
N VAL A 6 -4.09 -39.65 -26.82
CA VAL A 6 -3.82 -40.73 -25.86
C VAL A 6 -5.06 -41.13 -25.05
N ASP A 7 -6.15 -40.37 -25.15
CA ASP A 7 -7.44 -40.71 -24.54
C ASP A 7 -8.05 -41.95 -25.22
N PRO A 8 -8.36 -43.03 -24.48
CA PRO A 8 -9.01 -44.22 -25.04
C PRO A 8 -10.33 -43.92 -25.76
N ALA A 9 -11.08 -42.89 -25.34
CA ALA A 9 -12.34 -42.48 -25.97
C ALA A 9 -12.13 -41.85 -27.36
N MET A 10 -10.90 -41.46 -27.69
CA MET A 10 -10.54 -40.88 -28.99
C MET A 10 -10.00 -41.94 -29.97
N GLU A 11 -10.02 -43.22 -29.63
CA GLU A 11 -9.74 -44.36 -30.52
C GLU A 11 -8.46 -44.21 -31.39
N GLY A 12 -7.39 -43.63 -30.84
CA GLY A 12 -6.14 -43.43 -31.57
C GLY A 12 -6.23 -42.41 -32.72
N LYS A 13 -7.24 -41.53 -32.69
CA LYS A 13 -7.39 -40.41 -33.62
C LYS A 13 -6.08 -39.63 -33.67
N ALA A 14 -5.68 -39.28 -34.89
CA ALA A 14 -4.58 -38.37 -35.15
C ALA A 14 -5.14 -37.10 -35.79
N GLU A 15 -4.75 -35.94 -35.29
CA GLU A 15 -5.17 -34.65 -35.84
C GLU A 15 -3.95 -33.81 -36.16
N TRP A 16 -4.03 -33.08 -37.26
CA TRP A 16 -3.02 -32.08 -37.57
C TRP A 16 -3.32 -30.80 -36.79
N VAL A 17 -2.46 -30.48 -35.83
CA VAL A 17 -2.54 -29.24 -35.05
C VAL A 17 -1.42 -28.29 -35.50
N PRO A 18 -1.75 -27.04 -35.90
CA PRO A 18 -0.74 -26.03 -36.18
C PRO A 18 0.20 -25.86 -34.97
N PRO A 19 1.53 -25.81 -35.14
CA PRO A 19 2.45 -25.65 -34.01
C PRO A 19 2.15 -24.43 -33.13
N GLY A 20 1.68 -23.32 -33.72
CA GLY A 20 1.27 -22.13 -32.97
C GLY A 20 0.02 -22.28 -32.10
N ARG A 21 -0.70 -23.42 -32.15
CA ARG A 21 -1.79 -23.74 -31.22
C ARG A 21 -1.34 -24.55 -30.01
N LEU A 22 -0.10 -25.04 -30.01
CA LEU A 22 0.45 -25.80 -28.88
C LEU A 22 1.09 -24.82 -27.89
N LYS A 23 0.74 -24.94 -26.61
CA LYS A 23 1.38 -24.13 -25.56
C LYS A 23 2.85 -24.50 -25.37
N VAL A 24 3.19 -25.79 -25.47
CA VAL A 24 4.54 -26.34 -25.38
C VAL A 24 4.68 -27.60 -26.26
N PRO A 25 5.92 -27.99 -26.61
CA PRO A 25 6.22 -29.32 -27.15
C PRO A 25 5.71 -30.46 -26.24
N TRP A 26 5.37 -31.61 -26.83
CA TRP A 26 4.75 -32.73 -26.09
C TRP A 26 5.65 -33.32 -25.00
N ASP A 27 6.96 -33.39 -25.26
CA ASP A 27 7.97 -33.81 -24.29
C ASP A 27 8.09 -32.87 -23.07
N GLN A 28 7.52 -31.67 -23.14
CA GLN A 28 7.45 -30.70 -22.04
C GLN A 28 6.07 -30.62 -21.39
N ALA A 29 5.06 -31.37 -21.88
CA ALA A 29 3.68 -31.25 -21.43
C ALA A 29 3.51 -31.50 -19.91
N GLU A 30 4.16 -32.53 -19.37
CA GLU A 30 4.08 -32.82 -17.92
C GLU A 30 4.66 -31.69 -17.08
N SER A 31 5.81 -31.15 -17.48
CA SER A 31 6.44 -30.02 -16.77
C SER A 31 5.58 -28.76 -16.82
N PHE A 32 4.90 -28.53 -17.95
CA PHE A 32 3.93 -27.45 -18.12
C PHE A 32 2.73 -27.65 -17.20
N HIS A 33 2.13 -28.84 -17.18
CA HIS A 33 1.00 -29.15 -16.29
C HIS A 33 1.36 -29.02 -14.81
N ALA A 34 2.54 -29.51 -14.39
CA ALA A 34 3.00 -29.37 -13.01
C ALA A 34 3.20 -27.90 -12.62
N ARG A 35 3.63 -27.05 -13.56
CA ARG A 35 3.74 -25.59 -13.33
C ARG A 35 2.38 -24.93 -13.22
N GLU A 36 1.44 -25.22 -14.12
CA GLU A 36 0.07 -24.70 -14.05
C GLU A 36 -0.63 -25.14 -12.75
N ALA A 37 -0.40 -26.39 -12.30
CA ALA A 37 -0.96 -26.90 -11.06
C ALA A 37 -0.49 -26.10 -9.83
N ARG A 38 0.79 -25.70 -9.78
CA ARG A 38 1.32 -24.83 -8.70
C ARG A 38 0.66 -23.46 -8.71
N TRP A 39 0.53 -22.84 -9.87
CA TRP A 39 -0.19 -21.57 -10.01
C TRP A 39 -1.64 -21.70 -9.55
N ASN A 40 -2.37 -22.70 -10.06
CA ASN A 40 -3.76 -22.92 -9.66
C ASN A 40 -3.92 -23.14 -8.15
N ALA A 41 -2.97 -23.80 -7.49
CA ALA A 41 -3.01 -24.02 -6.05
C ALA A 41 -2.85 -22.71 -5.25
N VAL A 42 -1.91 -21.84 -5.63
CA VAL A 42 -1.74 -20.52 -4.98
C VAL A 42 -2.96 -19.63 -5.24
N LEU A 43 -3.46 -19.61 -6.47
CA LEU A 43 -4.62 -18.80 -6.86
C LEU A 43 -5.91 -19.24 -6.15
N ALA A 44 -6.10 -20.55 -5.94
CA ALA A 44 -7.27 -21.08 -5.23
C ALA A 44 -7.37 -20.58 -3.78
N GLU A 45 -6.23 -20.31 -3.13
CA GLU A 45 -6.15 -19.80 -1.76
C GLU A 45 -6.11 -18.26 -1.68
N SER A 46 -6.10 -17.58 -2.83
CA SER A 46 -5.99 -16.13 -2.91
C SER A 46 -7.37 -15.47 -3.01
N PRO A 47 -7.57 -14.28 -2.39
CA PRO A 47 -8.79 -13.51 -2.57
C PRO A 47 -8.98 -13.15 -4.04
N HIS A 48 -10.20 -13.33 -4.52
CA HIS A 48 -10.58 -12.97 -5.90
C HIS A 48 -11.21 -11.58 -5.98
N ASP A 49 -11.58 -10.99 -4.84
CA ASP A 49 -12.15 -9.67 -4.72
C ASP A 49 -11.08 -8.69 -4.22
N ASN A 50 -10.60 -7.85 -5.13
CA ASN A 50 -9.55 -6.86 -4.85
C ASN A 50 -10.06 -5.65 -4.05
N ASP A 51 -11.39 -5.53 -3.88
CA ASP A 51 -11.99 -4.48 -3.06
C ASP A 51 -12.13 -4.89 -1.59
N LEU A 52 -11.72 -6.11 -1.22
CA LEU A 52 -11.72 -6.54 0.18
C LEU A 52 -10.81 -5.63 1.02
N PRO A 53 -11.26 -5.17 2.20
CA PRO A 53 -10.49 -4.26 3.04
C PRO A 53 -9.07 -4.74 3.34
N GLU A 54 -8.88 -6.05 3.58
CA GLU A 54 -7.58 -6.65 3.84
C GLU A 54 -6.66 -6.62 2.62
N VAL A 55 -7.20 -6.81 1.42
CA VAL A 55 -6.47 -6.73 0.15
C VAL A 55 -6.01 -5.30 -0.09
N VAL A 56 -6.93 -4.34 0.02
CA VAL A 56 -6.62 -2.92 -0.14
C VAL A 56 -5.59 -2.48 0.90
N ALA A 57 -5.79 -2.81 2.18
CA ALA A 57 -4.86 -2.44 3.25
C ALA A 57 -3.46 -3.04 3.05
N ALA A 58 -3.37 -4.30 2.63
CA ALA A 58 -2.07 -4.92 2.36
C ALA A 58 -1.36 -4.26 1.18
N ASN A 59 -2.07 -3.97 0.08
CA ASN A 59 -1.51 -3.25 -1.06
C ASN A 59 -1.02 -1.87 -0.64
N THR A 60 -1.82 -1.09 0.10
CA THR A 60 -1.40 0.21 0.64
C THR A 60 -0.12 0.09 1.45
N VAL A 61 0.00 -0.93 2.32
CA VAL A 61 1.24 -1.12 3.08
C VAL A 61 2.43 -1.37 2.15
N PHE A 62 2.31 -2.31 1.21
CA PHE A 62 3.40 -2.63 0.28
C PHE A 62 3.81 -1.41 -0.56
N GLU A 63 2.84 -0.69 -1.15
CA GLU A 63 3.11 0.49 -1.97
C GLU A 63 3.84 1.61 -1.22
N GLN A 64 3.59 1.76 0.09
CA GLN A 64 4.21 2.83 0.88
C GLN A 64 5.59 2.45 1.45
N VAL A 65 5.85 1.16 1.70
CA VAL A 65 7.06 0.76 2.48
C VAL A 65 7.96 -0.25 1.80
N VAL A 66 7.51 -0.86 0.70
CA VAL A 66 8.26 -1.88 -0.04
C VAL A 66 8.50 -1.39 -1.47
N ASP A 67 9.76 -1.46 -1.88
CA ASP A 67 10.16 -1.22 -3.25
C ASP A 67 9.67 -2.37 -4.15
N TYR A 68 9.10 -2.06 -5.31
CA TYR A 68 8.55 -3.05 -6.25
C TYR A 68 9.58 -4.09 -6.71
N GLU A 69 10.87 -3.74 -6.68
CA GLU A 69 11.98 -4.64 -6.99
C GLU A 69 12.32 -5.61 -5.84
N VAL A 70 11.76 -5.42 -4.65
CA VAL A 70 11.95 -6.30 -3.49
C VAL A 70 10.83 -7.31 -3.42
N ALA A 71 9.60 -6.83 -3.36
CA ALA A 71 8.42 -7.65 -3.33
C ALA A 71 7.17 -6.82 -3.66
N ASP A 72 6.16 -7.50 -4.19
CA ASP A 72 4.90 -6.89 -4.60
C ASP A 72 3.73 -7.88 -4.43
N ILE A 73 2.55 -7.36 -4.09
CA ILE A 73 1.32 -8.16 -4.12
C ILE A 73 0.74 -8.01 -5.51
N ASP A 74 0.51 -9.12 -6.20
CA ASP A 74 -0.12 -9.07 -7.52
C ASP A 74 -1.51 -8.47 -7.40
N TRP A 75 -1.71 -7.31 -8.03
CA TRP A 75 -2.95 -6.52 -7.92
C TRP A 75 -4.21 -7.26 -8.37
N ARG A 76 -4.07 -8.32 -9.19
CA ARG A 76 -5.20 -9.05 -9.76
C ARG A 76 -5.48 -10.32 -8.98
N GLU A 77 -4.43 -11.03 -8.61
CA GLU A 77 -4.50 -12.39 -8.11
C GLU A 77 -4.06 -12.52 -6.64
N SER A 78 -3.66 -11.42 -6.00
CA SER A 78 -3.37 -11.29 -4.56
C SER A 78 -2.32 -12.25 -3.98
N TYR A 79 -1.47 -12.87 -4.80
CA TYR A 79 -0.29 -13.60 -4.31
C TYR A 79 0.87 -12.64 -4.07
N LEU A 80 1.81 -13.01 -3.20
CA LEU A 80 3.01 -12.21 -2.95
C LEU A 80 4.18 -12.73 -3.80
N ARG A 81 4.75 -11.81 -4.57
CA ARG A 81 5.93 -11.97 -5.41
C ARG A 81 7.14 -11.41 -4.67
N ILE A 82 8.21 -12.18 -4.51
CA ILE A 82 9.40 -11.79 -3.74
C ILE A 82 10.65 -11.99 -4.58
N ASP A 83 11.27 -10.90 -5.01
CA ASP A 83 12.52 -10.90 -5.79
C ASP A 83 13.76 -10.80 -4.89
N ASP A 84 13.67 -10.10 -3.77
CA ASP A 84 14.73 -9.98 -2.76
C ASP A 84 14.21 -10.36 -1.36
N LEU A 85 14.30 -11.66 -1.06
CA LEU A 85 13.83 -12.22 0.21
C LEU A 85 14.61 -11.69 1.42
N ASP A 86 15.92 -11.43 1.28
CA ASP A 86 16.73 -10.97 2.40
C ASP A 86 16.40 -9.51 2.76
N ARG A 87 16.21 -8.65 1.76
CA ARG A 87 15.73 -7.28 1.98
C ARG A 87 14.32 -7.25 2.56
N LEU A 88 13.41 -8.10 2.07
CA LEU A 88 12.05 -8.20 2.63
C LEU A 88 12.07 -8.68 4.10
N CYS A 89 12.90 -9.65 4.45
CA CYS A 89 13.08 -10.08 5.84
C CYS A 89 13.64 -8.94 6.71
N GLY A 90 14.59 -8.15 6.19
CA GLY A 90 15.12 -6.97 6.87
C GLY A 90 14.06 -5.91 7.16
N LEU A 91 13.20 -5.61 6.17
CA LEU A 91 12.11 -4.64 6.27
C LEU A 91 11.01 -5.10 7.23
N SER A 92 10.53 -6.34 7.07
CA SER A 92 9.39 -6.89 7.83
C SER A 92 9.79 -7.41 9.22
N GLY A 93 11.05 -7.85 9.38
CA GLY A 93 11.53 -8.51 10.60
C GLY A 93 11.06 -9.94 10.74
N LEU A 94 10.41 -10.47 9.71
CA LEU A 94 9.95 -11.85 9.67
C LEU A 94 11.11 -12.78 9.32
N PRO A 95 11.15 -13.99 9.89
CA PRO A 95 12.22 -14.92 9.63
C PRO A 95 12.06 -15.54 8.23
N ARG A 96 13.19 -15.78 7.56
CA ARG A 96 13.25 -16.35 6.20
C ARG A 96 12.42 -17.62 6.04
N ASN A 97 12.40 -18.47 7.07
CA ASN A 97 11.68 -19.74 7.05
C ASN A 97 10.16 -19.57 6.91
N LEU A 98 9.58 -18.43 7.29
CA LEU A 98 8.16 -18.15 7.08
C LEU A 98 7.80 -18.22 5.58
N PHE A 99 8.66 -17.65 4.73
CA PHE A 99 8.44 -17.58 3.29
C PHE A 99 8.83 -18.88 2.60
N THR A 100 9.96 -19.49 2.99
CA THR A 100 10.45 -20.70 2.33
C THR A 100 9.72 -21.98 2.74
N SER A 101 8.94 -21.93 3.84
CA SER A 101 8.15 -23.08 4.32
C SER A 101 6.68 -22.98 3.93
N ASP A 102 6.30 -22.02 3.07
CA ASP A 102 4.95 -21.98 2.50
C ASP A 102 4.71 -23.27 1.68
N PRO A 103 3.75 -24.13 2.06
CA PRO A 103 3.50 -25.40 1.37
C PRO A 103 3.12 -25.24 -0.10
N LEU A 104 2.51 -24.11 -0.46
CA LEU A 104 2.09 -23.80 -1.83
C LEU A 104 3.08 -22.86 -2.54
N GLY A 105 4.05 -22.31 -1.81
CA GLY A 105 5.05 -21.41 -2.35
C GLY A 105 6.00 -22.12 -3.32
N PHE A 106 6.44 -21.43 -4.36
CA PHE A 106 7.34 -21.99 -5.36
C PHE A 106 8.19 -20.92 -6.06
N GLN A 107 9.27 -21.38 -6.71
CA GLN A 107 10.15 -20.52 -7.50
C GLN A 107 9.65 -20.40 -8.95
N ALA A 108 9.53 -19.17 -9.45
CA ALA A 108 9.14 -18.85 -10.81
C ALA A 108 10.07 -17.78 -11.40
N GLY A 109 10.95 -18.15 -12.33
CA GLY A 109 11.79 -17.17 -13.03
C GLY A 109 12.80 -16.43 -12.14
N GLY A 110 13.22 -17.02 -11.02
CA GLY A 110 14.12 -16.38 -10.04
C GLY A 110 13.38 -15.65 -8.92
N THR A 111 12.05 -15.59 -9.00
CA THR A 111 11.19 -14.94 -8.00
C THR A 111 10.49 -16.00 -7.15
N LEU A 112 10.45 -15.78 -5.84
CA LEU A 112 9.67 -16.62 -4.93
C LEU A 112 8.21 -16.15 -4.93
N ILE A 113 7.31 -17.07 -5.25
CA ILE A 113 5.85 -16.88 -5.16
C ILE A 113 5.38 -17.52 -3.87
N VAL A 114 4.63 -16.76 -3.06
CA VAL A 114 4.00 -17.26 -1.83
C VAL A 114 2.52 -16.86 -1.79
N THR A 115 1.78 -17.56 -0.96
CA THR A 115 0.34 -17.40 -0.78
C THR A 115 -0.05 -16.06 -0.19
N TRP A 116 -1.30 -15.65 -0.42
CA TRP A 116 -1.91 -14.48 0.19
C TRP A 116 -1.78 -14.46 1.71
N GLN A 117 -1.86 -15.61 2.37
CA GLN A 117 -1.75 -15.72 3.83
C GLN A 117 -0.36 -15.28 4.33
N ILE A 118 0.70 -15.53 3.54
CA ILE A 118 2.04 -15.01 3.81
C ILE A 118 2.11 -13.52 3.48
N ALA A 119 1.47 -13.08 2.38
CA ALA A 119 1.36 -11.66 2.03
C ALA A 119 0.76 -10.82 3.16
N LEU A 120 -0.39 -11.24 3.68
CA LEU A 120 -1.13 -10.57 4.75
C LEU A 120 -0.31 -10.49 6.05
N LYS A 121 0.33 -11.58 6.46
CA LYS A 121 1.22 -11.59 7.63
C LYS A 121 2.40 -10.63 7.44
N THR A 122 2.92 -10.55 6.21
CA THR A 122 4.02 -9.65 5.86
C THR A 122 3.58 -8.20 5.93
N ALA A 123 2.43 -7.84 5.36
CA ALA A 123 1.84 -6.51 5.45
C ALA A 123 1.61 -6.09 6.91
N GLN A 124 1.05 -6.95 7.75
CA GLN A 124 0.86 -6.66 9.18
C GLN A 124 2.18 -6.40 9.91
N ALA A 125 3.21 -7.20 9.65
CA ALA A 125 4.53 -7.01 10.26
C ALA A 125 5.21 -5.72 9.79
N LEU A 126 5.10 -5.41 8.50
CA LEU A 126 5.58 -4.16 7.91
C LEU A 126 4.86 -2.95 8.53
N ALA A 127 3.53 -3.01 8.62
CA ALA A 127 2.74 -1.93 9.20
C ALA A 127 3.14 -1.60 10.63
N LYS A 128 3.35 -2.63 11.44
CA LYS A 128 3.81 -2.47 12.82
C LYS A 128 5.19 -1.83 12.92
N ARG A 129 6.12 -2.14 12.01
CA ARG A 129 7.49 -1.61 12.02
C ARG A 129 7.61 -0.22 11.41
N HIS A 130 6.77 0.11 10.43
CA HIS A 130 6.83 1.33 9.63
C HIS A 130 5.58 2.19 9.81
N ALA A 131 5.08 2.26 11.05
CA ALA A 131 3.82 2.94 11.36
C ALA A 131 3.81 4.43 11.00
N GLY A 132 4.93 5.15 11.15
CA GLY A 132 5.00 6.59 10.88
C GLY A 132 4.59 6.97 9.46
N PRO A 133 5.33 6.49 8.42
CA PRO A 133 4.97 6.74 7.02
C PRO A 133 3.55 6.31 6.65
N LEU A 134 3.06 5.21 7.22
CA LEU A 134 1.72 4.71 6.94
C LEU A 134 0.61 5.58 7.55
N LEU A 135 0.78 6.01 8.81
CA LEU A 135 -0.18 6.91 9.45
C LEU A 135 -0.20 8.28 8.77
N GLU A 136 0.95 8.77 8.33
CA GLU A 136 1.04 9.99 7.52
C GLU A 136 0.29 9.85 6.19
N HIS A 137 0.49 8.75 5.48
CA HIS A 137 -0.19 8.47 4.22
C HIS A 137 -1.72 8.41 4.41
N VAL A 138 -2.19 7.65 5.41
CA VAL A 138 -3.62 7.51 5.72
C VAL A 138 -4.25 8.86 6.06
N GLU A 139 -3.57 9.69 6.85
CA GLU A 139 -4.05 11.03 7.19
C GLU A 139 -4.09 11.96 5.97
N GLN A 140 -3.10 11.86 5.08
CA GLN A 140 -3.06 12.62 3.83
C GLN A 140 -4.23 12.23 2.91
N GLU A 141 -4.47 10.93 2.71
CA GLU A 141 -5.61 10.45 1.92
C GLU A 141 -6.95 10.97 2.47
N GLU A 142 -7.16 10.90 3.79
CA GLU A 142 -8.40 11.37 4.40
C GLU A 142 -8.59 12.88 4.25
N ARG A 143 -7.49 13.65 4.34
CA ARG A 143 -7.52 15.10 4.07
C ARG A 143 -7.90 15.38 2.61
N ASP A 144 -7.37 14.59 1.67
CA ASP A 144 -7.69 14.74 0.25
C ASP A 144 -9.15 14.34 -0.05
N TYR A 145 -9.62 13.21 0.48
CA TYR A 145 -11.03 12.80 0.38
C TYR A 145 -11.98 13.83 0.97
N LEU A 146 -11.65 14.40 2.14
CA LEU A 146 -12.48 15.44 2.75
C LEU A 146 -12.58 16.67 1.83
N ARG A 147 -11.45 17.14 1.29
CA ARG A 147 -11.42 18.28 0.37
C ARG A 147 -12.22 18.00 -0.91
N GLU A 148 -12.00 16.85 -1.52
CA GLU A 148 -12.67 16.46 -2.77
C GLU A 148 -14.16 16.19 -2.55
N SER A 149 -14.57 15.71 -1.37
CA SER A 149 -15.98 15.49 -1.02
C SER A 149 -16.82 16.78 -0.91
N ILE A 150 -16.16 17.94 -0.86
CA ILE A 150 -16.80 19.27 -0.85
C ILE A 150 -16.83 19.84 -2.27
N HIS A 151 -15.75 19.68 -3.04
CA HIS A 151 -15.53 20.41 -4.29
C HIS A 151 -15.66 19.56 -5.56
N GLY A 152 -15.68 18.24 -5.43
CA GLY A 152 -15.43 17.32 -6.54
C GLY A 152 -13.95 17.27 -6.90
N SER A 153 -13.59 16.40 -7.83
CA SER A 153 -12.22 16.29 -8.33
C SER A 153 -12.20 16.19 -9.85
N TYR A 154 -11.18 16.78 -10.48
CA TYR A 154 -11.00 16.73 -11.92
C TYR A 154 -9.90 15.76 -12.28
N HIS A 155 -10.23 14.77 -13.10
CA HIS A 155 -9.26 13.82 -13.64
C HIS A 155 -9.00 14.10 -15.12
N HIS A 156 -7.73 14.03 -15.50
CA HIS A 156 -7.30 14.17 -16.89
C HIS A 156 -7.21 12.79 -17.53
N GLY A 157 -8.01 12.57 -18.58
CA GLY A 157 -7.99 11.34 -19.37
C GLY A 157 -7.74 11.60 -20.86
N ARG A 158 -7.66 10.54 -21.66
CA ARG A 158 -7.46 10.62 -23.12
C ARG A 158 -8.54 11.43 -23.85
N GLY A 159 -9.70 11.66 -23.24
CA GLY A 159 -10.82 12.43 -23.79
C GLY A 159 -11.01 13.85 -23.20
N GLY A 160 -10.07 14.34 -22.38
CA GLY A 160 -10.17 15.65 -21.74
C GLY A 160 -10.32 15.58 -20.22
N ARG A 161 -10.86 16.65 -19.62
CA ARG A 161 -11.02 16.79 -18.18
C ARG A 161 -12.40 16.30 -17.74
N THR A 162 -12.44 15.20 -17.00
CA THR A 162 -13.67 14.65 -16.42
C THR A 162 -13.81 15.11 -14.98
N MET A 163 -14.99 15.59 -14.60
CA MET A 163 -15.31 15.90 -13.20
C MET A 163 -15.90 14.67 -12.53
N ILE A 164 -15.37 14.30 -11.37
CA ILE A 164 -16.00 13.36 -10.44
C ILE A 164 -16.77 14.19 -9.42
N SER A 165 -18.05 13.86 -9.23
CA SER A 165 -18.90 14.61 -8.33
C SER A 165 -18.54 14.34 -6.86
N PRO A 166 -18.77 15.32 -5.97
CA PRO A 166 -18.65 15.14 -4.52
C PRO A 166 -19.32 13.86 -3.96
N GLU A 167 -20.47 13.47 -4.52
CA GLU A 167 -21.24 12.29 -4.09
C GLU A 167 -20.48 11.00 -4.38
N ILE A 168 -19.90 10.87 -5.57
CA ILE A 168 -19.10 9.69 -5.95
C ILE A 168 -17.87 9.60 -5.07
N ILE A 169 -17.21 10.72 -4.79
CA ILE A 169 -16.05 10.75 -3.88
C ILE A 169 -16.44 10.30 -2.47
N ARG A 170 -17.61 10.72 -1.95
CA ARG A 170 -18.12 10.26 -0.65
C ARG A 170 -18.40 8.76 -0.63
N GLU A 171 -18.97 8.21 -1.70
CA GLU A 171 -19.22 6.77 -1.84
C GLU A 171 -17.92 5.97 -1.85
N VAL A 172 -16.93 6.43 -2.63
CA VAL A 172 -15.59 5.83 -2.71
C VAL A 172 -14.87 5.92 -1.35
N ASP A 173 -14.93 7.07 -0.67
CA ASP A 173 -14.35 7.24 0.66
C ASP A 173 -14.96 6.24 1.66
N GLN A 174 -16.29 6.07 1.66
CA GLN A 174 -16.97 5.09 2.50
C GLN A 174 -16.55 3.65 2.19
N LYS A 175 -16.40 3.32 0.90
CA LYS A 175 -15.95 1.99 0.45
C LYS A 175 -14.56 1.64 0.98
N TYR A 176 -13.59 2.57 0.93
CA TYR A 176 -12.19 2.29 1.29
C TYR A 176 -11.81 2.65 2.73
N ARG A 177 -12.72 3.29 3.49
CA ARG A 177 -12.51 3.59 4.91
C ARG A 177 -12.15 2.35 5.76
N PRO A 178 -12.78 1.16 5.57
CA PRO A 178 -12.40 -0.03 6.31
C PRO A 178 -10.92 -0.43 6.14
N ALA A 179 -10.36 -0.26 4.93
CA ALA A 179 -8.96 -0.56 4.66
C ALA A 179 -8.03 0.38 5.44
N ARG A 180 -8.31 1.70 5.44
CA ARG A 180 -7.56 2.68 6.25
C ARG A 180 -7.61 2.36 7.75
N ASN A 181 -8.76 1.88 8.25
CA ASN A 181 -8.88 1.44 9.63
C ASN A 181 -8.01 0.21 9.93
N LEU A 182 -7.93 -0.77 9.02
CA LEU A 182 -7.05 -1.93 9.18
C LEU A 182 -5.57 -1.53 9.20
N VAL A 183 -5.14 -0.59 8.35
CA VAL A 183 -3.76 -0.08 8.36
C VAL A 183 -3.41 0.50 9.73
N ARG A 184 -4.30 1.32 10.32
CA ARG A 184 -4.12 1.85 11.69
C ARG A 184 -4.07 0.75 12.74
N GLU A 185 -4.97 -0.22 12.64
CA GLU A 185 -5.00 -1.36 13.55
C GLU A 185 -3.67 -2.13 13.53
N TRP A 186 -3.13 -2.39 12.35
CA TRP A 186 -1.87 -3.12 12.18
C TRP A 186 -0.64 -2.32 12.64
N CYS A 187 -0.68 -0.99 12.51
CA CYS A 187 0.34 -0.11 13.11
C CYS A 187 0.38 -0.24 14.64
N GLY A 188 -0.75 -0.55 15.26
CA GLY A 188 -0.90 -0.79 16.69
C GLY A 188 -1.20 0.46 17.51
N VAL A 189 -1.91 0.26 18.63
CA VAL A 189 -2.48 1.33 19.47
C VAL A 189 -1.43 2.33 19.97
N GLU A 190 -0.24 1.85 20.37
CA GLU A 190 0.83 2.73 20.86
C GLU A 190 1.41 3.63 19.77
N ALA A 191 1.52 3.13 18.53
CA ALA A 191 2.01 3.94 17.42
C ALA A 191 0.97 5.00 17.02
N VAL A 192 -0.30 4.60 16.95
CA VAL A 192 -1.43 5.51 16.68
C VAL A 192 -1.52 6.59 17.75
N SER A 193 -1.50 6.22 19.03
CA SER A 193 -1.60 7.17 20.14
C SER A 193 -0.44 8.18 20.16
N ARG A 194 0.80 7.74 19.91
CA ARG A 194 1.94 8.66 19.78
C ARG A 194 1.82 9.59 18.57
N TRP A 195 1.27 9.09 17.47
CA TRP A 195 1.03 9.90 16.28
C TRP A 195 -0.02 10.99 16.56
N GLU A 196 -1.14 10.61 17.18
CA GLU A 196 -2.21 11.54 17.58
C GLU A 196 -1.71 12.58 18.59
N GLU A 197 -0.91 12.16 19.57
CA GLU A 197 -0.27 13.07 20.52
C GLU A 197 0.63 14.08 19.80
N LEU A 198 1.48 13.60 18.88
CA LEU A 198 2.36 14.46 18.09
C LEU A 198 1.56 15.44 17.22
N ALA A 199 0.47 14.98 16.60
CA ALA A 199 -0.43 15.83 15.82
C ALA A 199 -1.10 16.89 16.69
N ALA A 200 -1.58 16.53 17.88
CA ALA A 200 -2.17 17.46 18.85
C ALA A 200 -1.16 18.52 19.32
N LEU A 201 0.07 18.09 19.65
CA LEU A 201 1.15 19.00 20.02
C LEU A 201 1.50 19.96 18.87
N ARG A 202 1.58 19.47 17.63
CA ARG A 202 1.81 20.30 16.44
C ARG A 202 0.69 21.31 16.22
N ALA A 203 -0.57 20.91 16.42
CA ALA A 203 -1.72 21.81 16.33
C ALA A 203 -1.68 22.90 17.40
N GLU A 204 -1.31 22.54 18.62
CA GLU A 204 -1.19 23.48 19.74
C GLU A 204 -0.03 24.48 19.51
N ILE A 205 1.12 24.02 19.03
CA ILE A 205 2.24 24.90 18.66
C ILE A 205 1.81 25.90 17.59
N ARG A 206 1.08 25.47 16.56
CA ARG A 206 0.55 26.37 15.52
C ARG A 206 -0.39 27.41 16.12
N ARG A 207 -1.36 26.97 16.95
CA ARG A 207 -2.31 27.86 17.62
C ARG A 207 -1.61 28.92 18.48
N VAL A 208 -0.59 28.53 19.25
CA VAL A 208 0.22 29.47 20.05
C VAL A 208 0.98 30.44 19.15
N GLY A 209 1.53 29.95 18.03
CA GLY A 209 2.17 30.78 17.01
C GLY A 209 1.23 31.84 16.44
N ASP A 210 0.01 31.45 16.02
CA ASP A 210 -0.99 32.35 15.46
C ASP A 210 -1.41 33.44 16.46
N ILE A 211 -1.63 33.06 17.73
CA ILE A 211 -1.98 34.01 18.80
C ILE A 211 -0.83 34.99 19.06
N ALA A 212 0.41 34.50 19.08
CA ALA A 212 1.59 35.34 19.27
C ALA A 212 1.77 36.33 18.12
N GLU A 213 1.57 35.89 16.88
CA GLU A 213 1.61 36.74 15.70
C GLU A 213 0.52 37.83 15.75
N GLU A 214 -0.71 37.46 16.15
CA GLU A 214 -1.78 38.43 16.33
C GLU A 214 -1.44 39.46 17.43
N ALA A 215 -0.86 39.03 18.54
CA ALA A 215 -0.43 39.91 19.63
C ALA A 215 0.66 40.89 19.16
N ILE A 216 1.67 40.41 18.43
CA ILE A 216 2.74 41.23 17.82
C ILE A 216 2.11 42.30 16.90
N GLN A 217 1.19 41.90 16.02
CA GLN A 217 0.51 42.84 15.12
C GLN A 217 -0.31 43.89 15.88
N ARG A 218 -0.98 43.52 16.98
CA ARG A 218 -1.75 44.46 17.81
C ARG A 218 -0.84 45.43 18.58
N LEU A 219 0.27 44.96 19.16
CA LEU A 219 1.25 45.81 19.86
C LEU A 219 1.86 46.84 18.90
N GLY A 220 2.25 46.42 17.69
CA GLY A 220 2.75 47.32 16.67
C GLY A 220 1.74 48.41 16.29
N LYS A 221 0.45 48.05 16.14
CA LYS A 221 -0.63 49.02 15.86
C LYS A 221 -0.87 50.02 16.99
N LEU A 222 -0.60 49.65 18.24
CA LEU A 222 -0.77 50.51 19.42
C LEU A 222 0.48 51.36 19.72
N GLY A 223 1.54 51.28 18.92
CA GLY A 223 2.77 52.06 19.09
C GLY A 223 3.80 51.43 20.02
N HIS A 224 3.59 50.20 20.47
CA HIS A 224 4.54 49.42 21.27
C HIS A 224 5.49 48.62 20.35
N ALA A 225 6.24 49.33 19.50
CA ALA A 225 7.08 48.71 18.47
C ALA A 225 8.21 47.85 19.06
N ASP A 226 8.89 48.35 20.09
CA ASP A 226 10.01 47.64 20.74
C ASP A 226 9.55 46.32 21.39
N ASP A 227 8.39 46.34 22.06
CA ASP A 227 7.80 45.14 22.66
C ASP A 227 7.36 44.12 21.61
N ALA A 228 6.83 44.59 20.47
CA ALA A 228 6.45 43.73 19.35
C ALA A 228 7.67 43.05 18.70
N GLU A 229 8.79 43.77 18.56
CA GLU A 229 10.02 43.25 17.98
C GLU A 229 10.70 42.22 18.90
N ASP A 230 10.76 42.48 20.21
CA ASP A 230 11.27 41.52 21.20
C ASP A 230 10.44 40.22 21.21
N LEU A 231 9.11 40.32 21.15
CA LEU A 231 8.23 39.16 21.13
C LEU A 231 8.37 38.35 19.82
N ALA A 232 8.52 39.02 18.68
CA ALA A 232 8.79 38.39 17.39
C ALA A 232 10.13 37.63 17.38
N ALA A 233 11.18 38.24 17.95
CA ALA A 233 12.49 37.60 18.07
C ALA A 233 12.43 36.32 18.93
N LYS A 234 11.73 36.38 20.08
CA LYS A 234 11.54 35.22 20.98
C LYS A 234 10.75 34.09 20.32
N LEU A 235 9.69 34.44 19.58
CA LEU A 235 8.88 33.46 18.83
C LEU A 235 9.74 32.77 17.75
N GLY A 236 10.51 33.54 16.99
CA GLY A 236 11.42 33.02 15.96
C GLY A 236 12.51 32.10 16.51
N GLN A 237 13.13 32.44 17.64
CA GLN A 237 14.12 31.57 18.31
C GLN A 237 13.51 30.26 18.77
N THR A 238 12.32 30.31 19.40
CA THR A 238 11.63 29.12 19.92
C THR A 238 11.27 28.17 18.78
N LEU A 239 10.68 28.69 17.70
CA LEU A 239 10.35 27.88 16.51
C LEU A 239 11.61 27.33 15.81
N GLY A 240 12.70 28.10 15.77
CA GLY A 240 13.99 27.66 15.25
C GLY A 240 14.61 26.51 16.05
N THR A 241 14.51 26.55 17.39
CA THR A 241 14.98 25.46 18.26
C THR A 241 14.14 24.19 18.17
N LEU A 242 12.86 24.31 17.86
CA LEU A 242 11.98 23.15 17.65
C LEU A 242 12.27 22.48 16.30
N ARG A 243 12.53 23.27 15.25
CA ARG A 243 12.88 22.77 13.91
C ARG A 243 14.21 22.04 13.80
N THR A 244 15.13 22.24 14.75
CA THR A 244 16.46 21.62 14.77
C THR A 244 16.53 20.36 15.62
N ARG A 245 15.42 19.97 16.28
CA ARG A 245 15.31 18.80 17.14
C ARG A 245 14.46 17.66 16.56
N ASP A 246 13.80 17.90 15.42
CA ASP A 246 13.14 16.89 14.58
C ASP A 246 14.12 16.36 13.51
#